data_AF-A0A081NJ09-F1
#
_entry.id   AF-A0A081NJ09-F1
#
_cell.length_a   1.000
_cell.length_b   1.000
_cell.length_c   1.000
_cell.angle_alpha   90.00
_cell.angle_beta   90.00
_cell.angle_gamma   90.00
#
_symmetry.space_group_name_H-M   'P 1'
#
loop_
_entity.id
_entity.type
_entity.pdbx_description
1 polymer ?
#
loop_
_entity_poly.entity_id
_entity_poly.type
_entity_poly.pdbx_seq_one_letter_code
_entity_poly.pdbx_strand_id
1 'polypeptide(L)'
;MTEQLNKVCPYGNCSALAETTFLTLYKKEMFPLELIHQFSSFEDKRYSHAYVVMNREKGSDLKAQDEWGEDCLIVDAWVPSVFYAEEYPTMKVWLPRAFSQDEVYSVIRLESRLESAERPAVELKSEKDIDADIES
;
A
#
# COMPACT_ATOMS: atom_id res chain seq x y z
N MET A 1 -4.55 -3.31 -24.05
CA MET A 1 -4.68 -2.58 -22.77
C MET A 1 -3.32 -2.38 -22.09
N THR A 2 -2.46 -3.41 -22.05
CA THR A 2 -1.07 -3.35 -21.54
C THR A 2 -0.15 -2.37 -22.27
N GLU A 3 -0.24 -2.23 -23.60
CA GLU A 3 0.61 -1.28 -24.36
C GLU A 3 0.30 0.20 -24.10
N GLN A 4 -0.94 0.55 -23.74
CA GLN A 4 -1.30 1.93 -23.39
C GLN A 4 -0.87 2.28 -21.96
N LEU A 5 -0.96 1.35 -21.01
CA LEU A 5 -0.51 1.55 -19.64
C LEU A 5 1.02 1.67 -19.55
N ASN A 6 1.77 0.86 -20.32
CA ASN A 6 3.23 0.97 -20.41
C ASN A 6 3.72 2.31 -21.00
N LYS A 7 2.89 3.03 -21.76
CA LYS A 7 3.20 4.38 -22.25
C LYS A 7 3.03 5.46 -21.17
N VAL A 8 2.19 5.22 -20.17
CA VAL A 8 1.88 6.20 -19.10
C VAL A 8 2.84 6.04 -17.92
N CYS A 9 3.32 4.82 -17.63
CA CYS A 9 4.28 4.60 -16.56
C CYS A 9 5.41 3.62 -16.96
N PRO A 10 6.54 4.12 -17.51
CA PRO A 10 7.63 3.26 -17.96
C PRO A 10 8.55 2.72 -16.85
N TYR A 11 8.27 3.00 -15.56
CA TYR A 11 9.24 2.87 -14.46
C TYR A 11 8.88 1.90 -13.32
N GLY A 12 7.86 1.05 -13.43
CA GLY A 12 7.58 0.07 -12.39
C GLY A 12 6.26 -0.66 -12.59
N ASN A 13 5.98 -1.65 -11.76
CA ASN A 13 4.63 -2.20 -11.61
C ASN A 13 3.83 -1.38 -10.57
N CYS A 14 2.53 -1.62 -10.45
CA CYS A 14 1.66 -0.91 -9.51
C CYS A 14 2.17 -0.95 -8.05
N SER A 15 2.76 -2.07 -7.61
CA SER A 15 3.34 -2.22 -6.27
C SER A 15 4.49 -1.25 -6.02
N ALA A 16 5.49 -1.18 -6.91
CA ALA A 16 6.63 -0.29 -6.74
C ALA A 16 6.22 1.20 -6.70
N LEU A 17 5.22 1.58 -7.49
CA LEU A 17 4.70 2.94 -7.50
C LEU A 17 3.90 3.25 -6.23
N ALA A 18 3.07 2.32 -5.75
CA ALA A 18 2.32 2.48 -4.52
C ALA A 18 3.25 2.58 -3.30
N GLU A 19 4.29 1.75 -3.22
CA GLU A 19 5.31 1.83 -2.17
C GLU A 19 6.05 3.18 -2.18
N THR A 20 6.47 3.66 -3.35
CA THR A 20 7.14 4.96 -3.50
C THR A 20 6.22 6.11 -3.06
N THR A 21 4.95 6.02 -3.43
CA THR A 21 3.91 6.98 -3.05
C THR A 21 3.69 6.96 -1.55
N PHE A 22 3.56 5.77 -0.95
CA PHE A 22 3.41 5.58 0.49
C PHE A 22 4.58 6.22 1.25
N LEU A 23 5.82 5.93 0.85
CA LEU A 23 7.01 6.50 1.49
C LEU A 23 7.08 8.03 1.34
N THR A 24 6.63 8.56 0.21
CA THR A 24 6.58 10.00 -0.04
C THR A 24 5.56 10.69 0.86
N LEU A 25 4.34 10.13 0.98
CA LEU A 25 3.28 10.65 1.85
C LEU A 25 3.66 10.53 3.33
N TYR A 26 4.29 9.42 3.71
CA TYR A 26 4.87 9.23 5.04
C TYR A 26 5.90 10.32 5.39
N LYS A 27 6.85 10.61 4.48
CA LYS A 27 7.84 11.68 4.68
C LYS A 27 7.23 13.09 4.78
N LYS A 28 6.03 13.27 4.21
CA LYS A 28 5.24 14.49 4.32
C LYS A 28 4.33 14.52 5.54
N GLU A 29 4.43 13.51 6.41
CA GLU A 29 3.65 13.41 7.65
C GLU A 29 2.13 13.37 7.41
N MET A 30 1.72 12.81 6.27
CA MET A 30 0.31 12.67 5.95
C MET A 30 -0.20 11.34 6.53
N PHE A 31 -1.09 11.44 7.52
CA PHE A 31 -1.67 10.32 8.27
C PHE A 31 -3.19 10.50 8.46
N PRO A 32 -3.94 9.42 8.70
CA PRO A 32 -3.50 8.03 8.68
C PRO A 32 -3.28 7.54 7.23
N LEU A 33 -2.30 6.67 7.05
CA LEU A 33 -1.81 6.22 5.75
C LEU A 33 -1.70 4.71 5.71
N GLU A 34 -2.15 4.10 4.61
CA GLU A 34 -2.21 2.65 4.47
C GLU A 34 -1.80 2.21 3.07
N LEU A 35 -0.97 1.17 2.98
CA LEU A 35 -0.65 0.52 1.71
C LEU A 35 -1.55 -0.69 1.55
N ILE A 36 -2.39 -0.69 0.50
CA ILE A 36 -3.34 -1.75 0.24
C ILE A 36 -2.92 -2.54 -1.00
N HIS A 37 -2.98 -3.86 -0.87
CA HIS A 37 -2.86 -4.80 -1.98
C HIS A 37 -4.20 -5.49 -2.20
N GLN A 38 -4.63 -5.48 -3.45
CA GLN A 38 -5.85 -6.14 -3.90
C GLN A 38 -5.50 -7.18 -4.93
N PHE A 39 -6.02 -8.39 -4.75
CA PHE A 39 -5.87 -9.51 -5.65
C PHE A 39 -7.22 -9.91 -6.19
N SER A 40 -7.19 -10.42 -7.41
CA SER A 40 -8.40 -10.80 -8.11
C SER A 40 -8.14 -11.91 -9.10
N SER A 41 -9.20 -12.64 -9.45
CA SER A 41 -9.12 -13.73 -10.41
C SER A 41 -10.13 -13.52 -11.52
N PHE A 42 -9.66 -13.56 -12.77
CA PHE A 42 -10.51 -13.42 -13.95
C PHE A 42 -10.02 -14.35 -15.06
N GLU A 43 -10.92 -15.18 -15.61
CA GLU A 43 -10.61 -16.16 -16.67
C GLU A 43 -9.35 -17.00 -16.35
N ASP A 44 -9.33 -17.62 -15.17
CA ASP A 44 -8.22 -18.46 -14.65
C ASP A 44 -6.86 -17.76 -14.49
N LYS A 45 -6.83 -16.42 -14.61
CA LYS A 45 -5.64 -15.60 -14.35
C LYS A 45 -5.79 -14.83 -13.06
N ARG A 46 -4.71 -14.76 -12.29
CA ARG A 46 -4.60 -13.92 -11.09
C ARG A 46 -3.99 -12.58 -11.44
N TYR A 47 -4.63 -11.51 -10.97
CA TYR A 47 -4.16 -10.14 -11.10
C TYR A 47 -3.99 -9.55 -9.70
N SER A 48 -3.00 -8.66 -9.56
CA SER A 48 -2.82 -7.87 -8.34
C SER A 48 -2.73 -6.40 -8.69
N HIS A 49 -3.16 -5.57 -7.75
CA HIS A 49 -3.03 -4.13 -7.79
C HIS A 49 -2.70 -3.59 -6.42
N ALA A 50 -1.92 -2.52 -6.39
CA ALA A 50 -1.52 -1.88 -5.15
C ALA A 50 -1.74 -0.38 -5.26
N TYR A 51 -2.23 0.19 -4.17
CA TYR A 51 -2.54 1.62 -4.07
C TYR A 51 -2.42 2.06 -2.61
N VAL A 52 -2.32 3.37 -2.42
CA VAL A 52 -2.22 3.97 -1.10
C VAL A 52 -3.58 4.52 -0.71
N VAL A 53 -3.96 4.35 0.54
CA VAL A 53 -5.19 4.87 1.11
C VAL A 53 -4.86 5.83 2.24
N MET A 54 -5.55 6.95 2.26
CA MET A 54 -5.44 7.98 3.27
C MET A 54 -6.76 8.11 4.00
N ASN A 55 -6.68 8.30 5.32
CA ASN A 55 -7.85 8.64 6.15
C ASN A 55 -8.97 7.59 6.18
N ARG A 56 -8.68 6.32 5.84
CA ARG A 56 -9.64 5.23 6.02
C ARG A 56 -9.98 5.07 7.50
N GLU A 57 -11.27 5.00 7.82
CA GLU A 57 -11.75 4.73 9.18
C GLU A 57 -11.19 3.41 9.71
N LYS A 58 -10.62 3.45 10.92
CA LYS A 58 -9.99 2.29 11.53
C LYS A 58 -11.02 1.20 11.82
N GLY A 59 -10.79 0.00 11.27
CA GLY A 59 -11.66 -1.15 11.48
C GLY A 59 -12.76 -1.31 10.45
N SER A 60 -12.92 -0.36 9.51
CA SER A 60 -13.77 -0.57 8.33
C SER A 60 -13.33 -1.79 7.53
N ASP A 61 -14.27 -2.46 6.86
CA ASP A 61 -13.98 -3.64 6.04
C ASP A 61 -13.19 -3.22 4.80
N LEU A 62 -11.99 -3.81 4.62
CA LEU A 62 -11.14 -3.57 3.45
C LEU A 62 -11.80 -3.94 2.11
N LYS A 63 -12.90 -4.71 2.12
CA LYS A 63 -13.63 -5.08 0.92
C LYS A 63 -14.77 -4.11 0.58
N ALA A 64 -15.20 -3.30 1.54
CA ALA A 64 -16.29 -2.34 1.38
C ALA A 64 -15.73 -0.91 1.35
N GLN A 65 -15.17 -0.50 0.20
CA GLN A 65 -14.56 0.85 0.06
C GLN A 65 -15.55 1.99 0.31
N ASP A 66 -16.83 1.76 0.07
CA ASP A 66 -17.93 2.68 0.39
C ASP A 66 -18.13 2.88 1.90
N GLU A 67 -17.63 1.97 2.73
CA GLU A 67 -17.68 2.06 4.20
C GLU A 67 -16.38 2.64 4.81
N TRP A 68 -15.44 3.11 3.99
CA TRP A 68 -14.13 3.56 4.46
C TRP A 68 -14.11 4.98 5.06
N GLY A 69 -15.24 5.69 5.01
CA GLY A 69 -15.38 7.07 5.46
C GLY A 69 -15.43 8.06 4.29
N GLU A 70 -16.19 9.15 4.46
CA GLU A 70 -16.43 10.17 3.42
C GLU A 70 -15.17 10.93 3.00
N ASP A 71 -14.20 11.05 3.92
CA ASP A 71 -12.93 11.75 3.72
C ASP A 71 -11.77 10.78 3.38
N CYS A 72 -12.08 9.50 3.15
CA CYS A 72 -11.12 8.51 2.72
C CYS A 72 -10.73 8.73 1.26
N LEU A 73 -9.42 8.81 1.01
CA LEU A 73 -8.85 9.01 -0.32
C LEU A 73 -8.07 7.78 -0.76
N ILE A 74 -8.21 7.45 -2.03
CA ILE A 74 -7.40 6.45 -2.72
C ILE A 74 -6.42 7.18 -3.63
N VAL A 75 -5.14 6.91 -3.44
CA VAL A 75 -4.03 7.44 -4.23
C VAL A 75 -3.47 6.30 -5.07
N ASP A 76 -3.84 6.31 -6.35
CA ASP A 76 -3.42 5.31 -7.33
C ASP A 76 -2.39 5.89 -8.30
N ALA A 77 -1.13 5.56 -8.04
CA ALA A 77 0.00 6.03 -8.84
C ALA A 77 0.11 5.32 -10.22
N TRP A 78 -0.60 4.21 -10.43
CA TRP A 78 -0.62 3.50 -11.72
C TRP A 78 -1.55 4.18 -12.72
N VAL A 79 -2.70 4.69 -12.26
CA VAL A 79 -3.68 5.46 -13.05
C VAL A 79 -3.57 6.96 -12.74
N PRO A 80 -2.35 7.48 -12.57
CA PRO A 80 -1.98 8.66 -11.76
C PRO A 80 -3.15 9.54 -11.29
N SER A 81 -3.90 9.07 -10.29
CA SER A 81 -5.14 9.69 -9.83
C SER A 81 -5.28 9.64 -8.32
N VAL A 82 -6.02 10.63 -7.81
CA VAL A 82 -6.46 10.70 -6.41
C VAL A 82 -7.96 10.95 -6.44
N PHE A 83 -8.70 10.14 -5.71
CA PHE A 83 -10.16 10.19 -5.70
C PHE A 83 -10.69 9.66 -4.38
N TYR A 84 -11.94 9.98 -4.07
CA TYR A 84 -12.60 9.52 -2.84
C TYR A 84 -12.91 8.03 -2.92
N ALA A 85 -12.91 7.34 -1.78
CA ALA A 85 -13.20 5.92 -1.73
C ALA A 85 -14.58 5.57 -2.31
N GLU A 86 -15.57 6.45 -2.14
CA GLU A 86 -16.91 6.32 -2.75
C GLU A 86 -16.91 6.35 -4.28
N GLU A 87 -15.89 6.95 -4.91
CA GLU A 87 -15.75 7.04 -6.36
C GLU A 87 -15.12 5.76 -6.95
N TYR A 88 -14.57 4.89 -6.10
CA TYR A 88 -13.87 3.66 -6.51
C TYR A 88 -14.71 2.73 -7.40
N PRO A 89 -16.02 2.48 -7.13
CA PRO A 89 -16.86 1.67 -8.01
C PRO A 89 -16.97 2.22 -9.44
N THR A 90 -16.97 3.55 -9.60
CA THR A 90 -17.04 4.24 -10.90
C THR A 90 -15.71 4.16 -11.65
N MET A 91 -14.59 4.11 -10.92
CA MET A 91 -13.24 3.98 -11.47
C MET A 91 -12.93 2.58 -12.04
N LYS A 92 -13.80 1.58 -11.80
CA LYS A 92 -13.71 0.22 -12.37
C LYS A 92 -13.67 0.17 -13.91
N VAL A 93 -14.00 1.26 -14.59
CA VAL A 93 -13.88 1.38 -16.06
C VAL A 93 -12.42 1.60 -16.50
N TRP A 94 -11.63 2.31 -15.69
CA TRP A 94 -10.22 2.63 -15.95
C TRP A 94 -9.28 1.56 -15.43
N LEU A 95 -9.69 0.93 -14.34
CA LEU A 95 -9.04 -0.23 -13.76
C LEU A 95 -9.43 -1.49 -14.56
N PRO A 96 -8.53 -2.48 -14.72
CA PRO A 96 -8.90 -3.77 -15.30
C PRO A 96 -10.21 -4.28 -14.70
N ARG A 97 -11.18 -4.66 -15.56
CA ARG A 97 -12.49 -5.26 -15.17
C ARG A 97 -12.38 -6.50 -14.25
N ALA A 98 -11.15 -6.92 -13.97
CA ALA A 98 -10.77 -8.11 -13.25
C ALA A 98 -10.79 -7.98 -11.73
N PHE A 99 -10.89 -6.80 -11.11
CA PHE A 99 -10.76 -6.69 -9.65
C PHE A 99 -11.98 -7.21 -8.88
N SER A 100 -12.14 -8.54 -8.81
CA SER A 100 -12.86 -9.20 -7.72
C SER A 100 -12.17 -8.82 -6.40
N GLN A 101 -12.95 -8.44 -5.39
CA GLN A 101 -12.44 -8.04 -4.06
C GLN A 101 -12.17 -9.27 -3.17
N ASP A 102 -11.87 -10.42 -3.76
CA ASP A 102 -11.83 -11.69 -3.03
C ASP A 102 -10.73 -11.67 -1.95
N GLU A 103 -9.64 -10.94 -2.22
CA GLU A 103 -8.44 -10.87 -1.40
C GLU A 103 -7.92 -9.41 -1.37
N VAL A 104 -8.28 -8.66 -0.31
CA VAL A 104 -7.77 -7.30 -0.07
C VAL A 104 -7.03 -7.29 1.27
N TYR A 105 -5.79 -6.79 1.26
CA TYR A 105 -4.93 -6.75 2.42
C TYR A 105 -4.38 -5.35 2.65
N SER A 106 -4.40 -4.93 3.91
CA SER A 106 -3.54 -3.86 4.39
C SER A 106 -2.17 -4.43 4.70
N VAL A 107 -1.15 -3.98 3.96
CA VAL A 107 0.24 -4.40 4.17
C VAL A 107 0.84 -3.65 5.35
N ILE A 108 0.59 -2.35 5.40
CA ILE A 108 1.04 -1.47 6.48
C ILE A 108 0.03 -0.36 6.67
N ARG A 109 -0.28 -0.05 7.92
CA ARG A 109 -1.09 1.10 8.32
C ARG A 109 -0.32 1.91 9.36
N LEU A 110 -0.20 3.21 9.12
CA LEU A 110 0.41 4.17 10.03
C LEU A 110 -0.64 5.20 10.44
N GLU A 111 -0.93 5.28 11.74
CA GLU A 111 -1.96 6.19 12.27
C GLU A 111 -1.39 7.56 12.62
N SER A 112 -0.11 7.62 12.98
CA SER A 112 0.61 8.84 13.33
C SER A 112 2.10 8.55 13.36
N ARG A 113 2.90 9.61 13.48
CA ARG A 113 4.32 9.47 13.78
C ARG A 113 4.45 9.04 15.26
N LEU A 114 5.05 7.89 15.53
CA LEU A 114 5.50 7.56 16.88
C LEU A 114 6.51 8.65 17.29
N GLU A 115 6.13 9.57 18.18
CA GLU A 115 7.02 10.63 18.67
C GLU A 115 8.24 10.09 19.45
N SER A 116 8.27 8.79 19.75
CA SER A 116 9.30 8.19 20.59
C SER A 116 9.43 6.68 20.35
N ALA A 117 9.58 6.23 19.11
CA ALA A 117 10.20 4.93 18.91
C ALA A 117 11.69 5.10 19.25
N GLU A 118 12.03 4.97 20.54
CA GLU A 118 13.40 4.67 20.94
C GLU A 118 13.86 3.55 20.01
N ARG A 119 14.87 3.85 19.19
CA ARG A 119 15.49 2.81 18.36
C ARG A 119 15.81 1.68 19.34
N PRO A 120 15.35 0.44 19.13
CA PRO A 120 15.87 -0.65 19.94
C PRO A 120 17.38 -0.56 19.80
N ALA A 121 18.07 -0.39 20.92
CA ALA A 121 19.52 -0.43 20.95
C ALA A 121 19.88 -1.83 20.48
N VAL A 122 20.12 -1.98 19.18
CA VAL A 122 20.84 -3.13 18.67
C VAL A 122 22.25 -2.91 19.18
N GLU A 123 22.55 -3.46 20.35
CA GLU A 123 23.91 -3.67 20.79
C GLU A 123 24.53 -4.60 19.74
N LEU A 124 25.22 -3.99 18.78
CA LEU A 124 26.13 -4.72 17.92
C LEU A 124 27.20 -5.28 18.85
N LYS A 125 27.09 -6.56 19.19
CA LYS A 125 28.18 -7.31 19.83
C LYS A 125 29.45 -6.99 19.05
N SER A 126 30.48 -6.56 19.75
CA SER A 126 31.77 -6.32 19.10
C SER A 126 32.28 -7.66 18.56
N GLU A 127 33.10 -7.65 17.50
CA GLU A 127 33.64 -8.90 16.91
C GLU A 127 34.33 -9.80 17.95
N LYS A 128 34.83 -9.22 19.06
CA LYS A 128 35.44 -9.94 20.17
C LYS A 128 34.47 -10.80 21.00
N ASP A 129 33.18 -10.45 21.00
CA ASP A 129 32.14 -11.16 21.77
C ASP A 129 31.54 -12.34 20.99
N ILE A 130 31.87 -12.48 19.70
CA ILE A 130 31.42 -13.57 18.84
C ILE A 130 32.38 -14.76 18.97
N ASP A 131 33.69 -14.50 19.07
CA ASP A 131 34.70 -15.56 19.19
C ASP A 131 34.62 -16.32 20.53
N ALA A 132 34.15 -15.68 21.60
CA ALA A 132 33.98 -16.32 22.90
C ALA A 132 32.83 -17.35 22.96
N ASP A 133 31.83 -17.21 22.09
CA ASP A 133 30.67 -18.12 22.02
C ASP A 133 30.94 -19.32 21.08
N ILE A 134 32.06 -19.32 20.34
CA ILE A 134 32.43 -20.42 19.42
C ILE A 134 33.37 -21.44 20.09
N GLU A 135 34.01 -21.08 21.20
CA GLU A 135 34.95 -21.95 21.93
C GLU A 135 34.37 -22.61 23.21
N SER A 136 33.06 -22.47 23.48
CA SER A 136 32.35 -23.19 24.56
C SER A 136 31.53 -24.37 24.04
#